data_AF-A0A402A1K9-F1
#
_entry.id   AF-A0A402A1K9-F1
#
_cell.length_a   1.000
_cell.length_b   1.000
_cell.length_c   1.000
_cell.angle_alpha   90.00
_cell.angle_beta   90.00
_cell.angle_gamma   90.00
#
_symmetry.space_group_name_H-M   'P 1'
#
loop_
_entity.id
_entity.type
_entity.pdbx_description
1 polymer ?
#
loop_
_entity_poly.entity_id
_entity_poly.type
_entity_poly.pdbx_seq_one_letter_code
_entity_poly.pdbx_strand_id
1 'polypeptide(L)'
;MHDHQIFSTILLILGSLGILTFLSLAAFILWYYRECPGGSFRWHLRNASLRHVSALACLFCLAMAASYLVLFEIWAMLYLIIAFKAGSWWLRISMTQRA
;
A
#
# COMPACT_ATOMS: atom_id res chain seq x y z
N MET A 1 13.95 15.53 -24.03
CA MET A 1 13.81 14.05 -24.14
C MET A 1 14.57 13.33 -23.04
N HIS A 2 15.77 13.77 -22.64
CA HIS A 2 16.53 13.19 -21.52
C HIS A 2 15.85 13.36 -20.15
N ASP A 3 15.19 14.50 -19.89
CA ASP A 3 14.57 14.77 -18.58
C ASP A 3 13.44 13.79 -18.24
N HIS A 4 12.61 13.44 -19.23
CA HIS A 4 11.51 12.48 -19.05
C HIS A 4 12.01 11.09 -18.61
N GLN A 5 13.14 10.63 -19.15
CA GLN A 5 13.70 9.32 -18.80
C GLN A 5 14.29 9.31 -17.39
N ILE A 6 14.93 10.40 -16.97
CA ILE A 6 15.49 10.55 -15.62
C ILE A 6 14.36 10.53 -14.58
N PHE A 7 13.30 11.32 -14.79
CA PHE A 7 12.14 11.34 -13.89
C PHE A 7 11.43 9.98 -13.82
N SER A 8 11.21 9.32 -14.96
CA SER A 8 10.61 7.99 -15.00
C SER A 8 11.44 6.94 -14.24
N THR A 9 12.77 6.97 -14.38
CA THR A 9 13.67 6.05 -13.66
C THR A 9 13.64 6.28 -12.15
N ILE A 10 13.64 7.54 -11.70
CA ILE A 10 13.54 7.87 -10.27
C ILE A 10 12.19 7.41 -9.71
N LEU A 11 11.10 7.67 -10.42
CA LEU A 11 9.76 7.20 -10.05
C LEU A 11 9.70 5.67 -9.98
N LEU A 12 10.37 4.97 -10.89
CA LEU A 12 10.39 3.50 -10.88
C LEU A 12 11.10 2.96 -9.64
N ILE A 13 12.27 3.52 -9.31
CA ILE A 13 13.04 3.14 -8.12
C ILE A 13 12.25 3.48 -6.86
N LEU A 14 11.71 4.69 -6.75
CA LEU A 14 10.95 5.12 -5.59
C LEU A 14 9.67 4.29 -5.40
N GLY A 15 8.98 4.02 -6.51
CA GLY A 15 7.75 3.24 -6.53
C GLY A 15 7.98 1.79 -6.13
N SER A 16 9.03 1.16 -6.65
CA SER A 16 9.41 -0.21 -6.29
C SER A 16 9.86 -0.32 -4.83
N LEU A 17 10.70 0.61 -4.35
CA LEU A 17 11.10 0.67 -2.94
C LEU A 17 9.91 0.87 -2.01
N GLY A 18 8.99 1.77 -2.37
CA GLY A 18 7.79 2.04 -1.58
C GLY A 18 6.92 0.79 -1.43
N ILE A 19 6.65 0.10 -2.53
CA ILE A 19 5.89 -1.17 -2.51
C ILE A 19 6.58 -2.22 -1.63
N LEU A 20 7.89 -2.42 -1.80
CA LEU A 20 8.68 -3.36 -0.99
C LEU A 20 8.62 -3.02 0.51
N THR A 21 8.67 -1.75 0.85
CA THR A 21 8.59 -1.27 2.24
C THR A 21 7.21 -1.56 2.84
N PHE A 22 6.12 -1.30 2.11
CA PHE A 22 4.78 -1.61 2.61
C PHE A 22 4.52 -3.11 2.72
N LEU A 23 5.02 -3.91 1.76
CA LEU A 23 4.91 -5.36 1.79
C LEU A 23 5.67 -5.98 2.96
N SER A 24 6.93 -5.57 3.16
CA SER A 24 7.74 -6.04 4.27
C SER A 24 7.14 -5.63 5.62
N LEU A 25 6.64 -4.41 5.74
CA LEU A 25 5.97 -3.94 6.96
C LEU A 25 4.68 -4.72 7.24
N ALA A 26 3.86 -4.97 6.22
CA ALA A 26 2.65 -5.79 6.37
C ALA A 26 2.98 -7.25 6.76
N ALA A 27 3.98 -7.85 6.11
CA ALA A 27 4.47 -9.19 6.43
C ALA A 27 5.02 -9.26 7.86
N PHE A 28 5.78 -8.25 8.28
CA PHE A 28 6.31 -8.15 9.64
C PHE A 28 5.19 -8.05 10.68
N ILE A 29 4.17 -7.23 10.45
CA ILE A 29 3.01 -7.13 11.35
C ILE A 29 2.26 -8.47 11.42
N LEU A 30 2.03 -9.12 10.29
CA LEU A 30 1.37 -10.43 10.27
C LEU A 30 2.19 -11.50 11.00
N TRP A 31 3.51 -11.49 10.84
CA TRP A 31 4.43 -12.41 11.53
C TRP A 31 4.46 -12.14 13.03
N TYR A 32 4.63 -10.88 13.44
CA TYR A 32 4.74 -10.47 14.84
C TYR A 32 3.47 -10.81 15.64
N TYR A 33 2.29 -10.66 15.03
CA TYR A 33 1.01 -10.96 15.66
C TYR A 33 0.40 -12.31 15.20
N ARG A 34 1.23 -13.25 14.73
CA ARG A 34 0.78 -14.55 14.20
C ARG A 34 0.12 -15.42 15.26
N GLU A 35 0.69 -15.45 16.46
CA GLU A 35 0.24 -16.26 17.60
C GLU A 35 -0.87 -15.59 18.43
N CYS A 36 -1.40 -14.44 17.98
CA CYS A 36 -2.40 -13.71 18.76
C CYS A 36 -3.81 -14.31 18.55
N PRO A 37 -4.51 -14.74 19.62
CA PRO A 37 -5.86 -15.29 19.50
C PRO A 37 -6.83 -14.22 18.96
N GLY A 38 -7.71 -14.64 18.04
CA GLY A 38 -8.74 -13.79 17.45
C GLY A 38 -9.66 -13.21 18.52
N GLY A 39 -9.93 -11.91 18.46
CA GLY A 39 -10.77 -11.19 19.43
C GLY A 39 -10.03 -10.59 20.63
N SER A 40 -8.72 -10.87 20.82
CA SER A 40 -7.92 -10.23 21.87
C SER A 40 -7.57 -8.77 21.53
N PHE A 41 -7.23 -7.96 22.54
CA PHE A 41 -6.74 -6.58 22.36
C PHE A 41 -5.56 -6.49 21.38
N ARG A 42 -4.67 -7.49 21.39
CA ARG A 42 -3.55 -7.60 20.45
C ARG A 42 -3.99 -7.82 19.00
N TRP A 43 -5.11 -8.50 18.77
CA TRP A 43 -5.70 -8.67 17.44
C TRP A 43 -6.31 -7.35 16.93
N HIS A 44 -6.94 -6.58 17.81
CA HIS A 44 -7.41 -5.23 17.49
C HIS A 44 -6.25 -4.29 17.12
N LEU A 45 -5.15 -4.34 17.88
CA LEU A 45 -3.94 -3.54 17.61
C LEU A 45 -3.30 -3.93 16.28
N ARG A 46 -3.19 -5.24 15.98
CA ARG A 46 -2.73 -5.74 14.68
C ARG A 46 -3.57 -5.17 13.53
N ASN A 47 -4.89 -5.26 13.64
CA ASN A 47 -5.78 -4.76 12.59
C ASN A 47 -5.70 -3.24 12.44
N ALA A 48 -5.54 -2.48 13.53
CA ALA A 48 -5.31 -1.03 13.47
C ALA A 48 -4.01 -0.68 12.74
N SER A 49 -2.90 -1.36 13.06
CA SER A 49 -1.62 -1.17 12.36
C SER A 49 -1.73 -1.54 10.88
N LEU A 50 -2.33 -2.69 10.53
CA LEU A 50 -2.55 -3.07 9.12
C LEU A 50 -3.46 -2.07 8.39
N ARG A 51 -4.41 -1.46 9.09
CA ARG A 51 -5.27 -0.42 8.55
C ARG A 51 -4.49 0.85 8.21
N HIS A 52 -3.56 1.28 9.07
CA HIS A 52 -2.70 2.42 8.78
C HIS A 52 -1.74 2.13 7.62
N VAL A 53 -1.12 0.94 7.60
CA VAL A 53 -0.21 0.54 6.51
C VAL A 53 -0.94 0.47 5.18
N SER A 54 -2.14 -0.11 5.12
CA SER A 54 -2.95 -0.17 3.90
C SER A 54 -3.42 1.21 3.43
N ALA A 55 -3.80 2.11 4.34
CA ALA A 55 -4.15 3.48 3.99
C ALA A 55 -2.95 4.25 3.41
N LEU A 56 -1.78 4.15 4.05
CA LEU A 56 -0.54 4.76 3.56
C LEU A 56 -0.12 4.18 2.21
N ALA A 57 -0.18 2.87 2.04
CA ALA A 57 0.13 2.21 0.77
C ALA A 57 -0.82 2.66 -0.35
N CYS A 58 -2.12 2.82 -0.05
CA CYS A 58 -3.11 3.33 -1.00
C CYS A 58 -2.81 4.78 -1.42
N LEU A 59 -2.57 5.67 -0.46
CA LEU A 59 -2.21 7.07 -0.74
C LEU A 59 -0.91 7.16 -1.53
N PHE A 60 0.09 6.35 -1.20
CA PHE A 60 1.34 6.28 -1.94
C PHE A 60 1.10 5.82 -3.39
N CYS A 61 0.32 4.76 -3.60
CA CYS A 61 0.01 4.29 -4.94
C CYS A 61 -0.81 5.31 -5.74
N LEU A 62 -1.73 6.04 -5.12
CA LEU A 62 -2.46 7.13 -5.77
C LEU A 62 -1.53 8.29 -6.15
N ALA A 63 -0.61 8.66 -5.27
CA ALA A 63 0.40 9.69 -5.57
C ALA A 63 1.28 9.26 -6.75
N MET A 64 1.76 8.02 -6.75
CA MET A 64 2.54 7.46 -7.86
C MET A 64 1.74 7.39 -9.16
N ALA A 65 0.48 6.95 -9.08
CA ALA A 65 -0.41 6.92 -10.24
C ALA A 65 -0.61 8.32 -10.82
N ALA A 66 -0.84 9.33 -9.98
CA ALA A 66 -0.96 10.71 -10.42
C ALA A 66 0.33 11.21 -11.09
N SER A 67 1.51 10.88 -10.53
CA SER A 67 2.80 11.20 -11.14
C SER A 67 2.95 10.55 -12.52
N TYR A 68 2.68 9.25 -12.66
CA TYR A 68 2.78 8.56 -13.96
C TYR A 68 1.69 8.97 -14.96
N LEU A 69 0.52 9.42 -14.48
CA LEU A 69 -0.54 9.93 -15.34
C LEU A 69 -0.10 11.20 -16.06
N VAL A 70 0.62 12.09 -15.37
CA VAL A 70 1.22 13.30 -15.96
C VAL A 70 2.28 12.94 -17.00
N LEU A 71 3.00 11.83 -16.80
CA LEU A 71 3.95 11.31 -17.78
C LEU A 71 3.30 10.49 -18.92
N PHE A 72 1.97 10.28 -18.91
CA PHE A 72 1.25 9.41 -19.86
C PHE A 72 1.79 7.98 -19.96
N GLU A 73 2.30 7.46 -18.85
CA GLU A 73 2.94 6.15 -18.76
C GLU A 73 1.97 5.05 -18.33
N ILE A 74 2.14 3.84 -18.88
CA ILE A 74 1.24 2.70 -18.59
C ILE A 74 1.29 2.27 -17.12
N TRP A 75 2.38 2.61 -16.43
CA TRP A 75 2.59 2.38 -15.00
C TRP A 75 1.50 3.02 -14.13
N ALA A 76 0.88 4.13 -14.58
CA ALA A 76 -0.22 4.78 -13.86
C ALA A 76 -1.40 3.83 -13.60
N MET A 77 -1.75 3.01 -14.60
CA MET A 77 -2.83 2.02 -14.49
C MET A 77 -2.49 0.91 -13.48
N LEU A 78 -1.24 0.45 -13.46
CA LEU A 78 -0.79 -0.57 -12.51
C LEU A 78 -0.87 -0.05 -11.06
N TYR A 79 -0.39 1.16 -10.81
CA TYR A 79 -0.48 1.77 -9.48
C TYR A 79 -1.92 2.03 -9.06
N LEU A 80 -2.83 2.38 -9.98
CA LEU A 80 -4.27 2.50 -9.69
C LEU A 80 -4.88 1.16 -9.27
N ILE A 81 -4.60 0.07 -9.98
CA ILE A 81 -5.12 -1.25 -9.63
C ILE A 81 -4.62 -1.68 -8.24
N ILE A 82 -3.35 -1.44 -7.95
CA ILE A 82 -2.75 -1.73 -6.64
C ILE A 82 -3.42 -0.87 -5.55
N ALA A 83 -3.65 0.41 -5.81
CA ALA A 83 -4.35 1.32 -4.90
C ALA A 83 -5.78 0.83 -4.60
N PHE A 84 -6.55 0.46 -5.63
CA PHE A 84 -7.90 -0.08 -5.47
C PHE A 84 -7.90 -1.37 -4.66
N LYS A 85 -6.94 -2.27 -4.91
CA LYS A 85 -6.83 -3.52 -4.16
C LYS A 85 -6.44 -3.29 -2.70
N ALA A 86 -5.49 -2.41 -2.44
CA ALA A 86 -5.10 -2.00 -1.09
C ALA A 86 -6.26 -1.32 -0.34
N GLY A 87 -7.00 -0.44 -1.02
CA GLY A 87 -8.20 0.20 -0.49
C GLY A 87 -9.35 -0.78 -0.21
N SER A 88 -9.52 -1.80 -1.05
CA SER A 88 -10.52 -2.87 -0.83
C SER A 88 -10.18 -3.70 0.42
N TRP A 89 -8.90 -3.97 0.64
CA TRP A 89 -8.42 -4.64 1.87
C TRP A 89 -8.65 -3.77 3.11
N TRP A 90 -8.39 -2.47 3.01
CA TRP A 90 -8.67 -1.50 4.06
C TRP A 90 -10.17 -1.45 4.42
N LEU A 91 -11.05 -1.39 3.40
CA LEU A 91 -12.50 -1.42 3.59
C LEU A 91 -12.95 -2.72 4.27
N ARG A 92 -12.44 -3.87 3.81
CA ARG A 92 -12.77 -5.18 4.39
C ARG A 92 -12.40 -5.25 5.87
N ILE A 93 -11.18 -4.86 6.24
CA ILE A 93 -10.73 -4.84 7.64
C ILE A 93 -11.60 -3.89 8.47
N SER A 94 -11.95 -2.72 7.93
CA SER A 94 -12.79 -1.75 8.65
C SER A 94 -14.21 -2.26 8.91
N MET A 95 -14.76 -3.07 8.00
CA MET A 95 -16.08 -3.70 8.17
C MET A 95 -16.05 -4.84 9.18
N THR A 96 -15.01 -5.68 9.18
CA THR A 96 -14.86 -6.77 10.15
C THR A 96 -14.74 -6.28 11.59
N GLN A 97 -14.31 -5.04 11.83
CA GLN A 97 -14.30 -4.46 13.19
C GLN A 97 -15.62 -3.81 13.62
N ARG A 98 -16.57 -3.62 12.69
CA ARG A 98 -17.90 -3.06 13.00
C ARG A 98 -18.98 -4.13 13.22
N ALA A 99 -18.73 -5.37 12.77
CA ALA A 99 -19.59 -6.53 12.99
C ALA A 99 -19.17 -7.28 14.27
#